data_AF-X8CGP9-F1
#
_entry.id   AF-X8CGP9-F1
#
_cell.length_a   1.000
_cell.length_b   1.000
_cell.length_c   1.000
_cell.angle_alpha   90.00
_cell.angle_beta   90.00
_cell.angle_gamma   90.00
#
_symmetry.space_group_name_H-M   'P 1'
#
loop_
_entity.id
_entity.type
_entity.pdbx_description
1 polymer ?
#
loop_
_entity_poly.entity_id
_entity_poly.type
_entity_poly.pdbx_seq_one_letter_code
_entity_poly.pdbx_strand_id
1 'polypeptide(L)'
;MLRWITAGESHGRALVAVLEGMVAGVEVTSLDISEQLARRRLGYGRGARMAFERDAVSVLSGVRHGVTLGGPIAVEIGNTEWPKWETVMAPDPVDPGELADSARNAPLTRPRPGHADYAGMLKYGFDDARPVLERASARETAARVAAATVARSFLRQALGVEVLSHVIAIGPSAPYEGPPPGPGTWPRSTPARSARTTRRPKRR
;
A
#
# COMPACT_ATOMS: atom_id res chain seq x y z
N MET A 1 2.69 14.11 20.57
CA MET A 1 1.77 13.02 20.16
C MET A 1 2.16 12.59 18.76
N LEU A 2 2.36 11.29 18.52
CA LEU A 2 2.67 10.78 17.19
C LEU A 2 1.42 10.80 16.31
N ARG A 3 1.53 11.31 15.09
CA ARG A 3 0.45 11.41 14.09
C ARG A 3 0.94 10.95 12.74
N TRP A 4 0.04 10.42 11.92
CA TRP A 4 0.32 10.11 10.52
C TRP A 4 -0.87 10.47 9.63
N ILE A 5 -0.57 10.82 8.39
CA ILE A 5 -1.54 11.02 7.33
C ILE A 5 -0.98 10.47 6.01
N THR A 6 -1.88 10.03 5.14
CA THR A 6 -1.52 9.54 3.81
C THR A 6 -2.27 10.33 2.75
N ALA A 7 -1.65 10.50 1.59
CA ALA A 7 -2.21 11.14 0.42
C ALA A 7 -1.88 10.36 -0.84
N GLY A 8 -2.65 10.61 -1.91
CA GLY A 8 -2.45 10.05 -3.24
C GLY A 8 -3.48 9.00 -3.63
N GLU A 9 -3.65 8.93 -4.95
CA GLU A 9 -4.57 8.07 -5.69
C GLU A 9 -3.84 6.84 -6.24
N SER A 10 -4.56 5.76 -6.49
CA SER A 10 -3.98 4.49 -6.93
C SER A 10 -3.30 4.53 -8.28
N HIS A 11 -3.74 5.45 -9.14
CA HIS A 11 -3.17 5.77 -10.43
C HIS A 11 -2.68 7.22 -10.55
N GLY A 12 -2.63 7.95 -9.43
CA GLY A 12 -1.99 9.28 -9.38
C GLY A 12 -0.46 9.19 -9.52
N ARG A 13 0.21 10.34 -9.54
CA ARG A 13 1.66 10.44 -9.76
C ARG A 13 2.49 9.70 -8.70
N ALA A 14 2.09 9.86 -7.44
CA ALA A 14 2.76 9.26 -6.30
C ALA A 14 1.81 9.15 -5.10
N LEU A 15 2.21 8.35 -4.12
CA LEU A 15 1.63 8.41 -2.79
C LEU A 15 2.56 9.21 -1.87
N VAL A 16 1.99 9.85 -0.86
CA VAL A 16 2.75 10.52 0.20
C VAL A 16 2.31 9.99 1.56
N ALA A 17 3.28 9.73 2.42
CA ALA A 17 3.09 9.50 3.83
C ALA A 17 3.76 10.61 4.63
N VAL A 18 3.03 11.23 5.55
CA VAL A 18 3.61 12.20 6.49
C VAL A 18 3.44 11.66 7.90
N LEU A 19 4.52 11.63 8.65
CA LEU A 19 4.56 11.31 10.08
C LEU A 19 5.01 12.55 10.85
N GLU A 20 4.26 12.95 11.86
CA GLU A 20 4.55 14.12 12.70
C GLU A 20 4.65 13.68 14.17
N GLY A 21 5.53 14.33 14.94
CA GLY A 21 5.69 14.07 16.37
C GLY A 21 6.55 12.84 16.69
N MET A 22 7.34 12.37 15.71
CA MET A 22 8.44 11.45 15.96
C MET A 22 9.60 12.19 16.61
N VAL A 23 10.32 11.55 17.53
CA VAL A 23 11.50 12.13 18.17
C VAL A 23 12.67 12.22 17.19
N ALA A 24 13.62 13.13 17.44
CA ALA A 24 14.91 13.10 16.74
C ALA A 24 15.76 11.92 17.21
N GLY A 25 16.70 11.47 16.39
CA GLY A 25 17.68 10.44 16.77
C GLY A 25 17.31 8.99 16.42
N VAL A 26 16.11 8.75 15.90
CA VAL A 26 15.74 7.41 15.37
C VAL A 26 16.45 7.18 14.04
N GLU A 27 17.17 6.06 13.92
CA GLU A 27 17.83 5.65 12.69
C GLU A 27 16.82 5.01 11.72
N VAL A 28 16.72 5.55 10.51
CA VAL A 28 15.86 5.05 9.44
C VAL A 28 16.34 5.56 8.09
N THR A 29 16.32 4.69 7.08
CA THR A 29 16.76 4.99 5.72
C THR A 29 15.66 4.71 4.69
N SER A 30 15.86 5.21 3.46
CA SER A 30 15.00 4.84 2.33
C SER A 30 15.05 3.35 2.01
N LEU A 31 16.15 2.66 2.33
CA LEU A 31 16.28 1.21 2.16
C LEU A 31 15.37 0.47 3.14
N ASP A 32 15.33 0.87 4.42
CA ASP A 32 14.43 0.28 5.42
C ASP A 32 12.97 0.35 4.95
N ILE A 33 12.57 1.50 4.40
CA ILE A 33 11.23 1.72 3.86
C ILE A 33 10.98 0.83 2.64
N SER A 34 11.96 0.77 1.73
CA SER A 34 11.88 -0.06 0.52
C SER A 34 11.75 -1.55 0.86
N GLU A 35 12.41 -2.03 1.91
CA GLU A 35 12.30 -3.40 2.41
C GLU A 35 10.90 -3.69 2.97
N GLN A 36 10.31 -2.78 3.76
CA GLN A 36 8.94 -2.96 4.24
C GLN A 36 7.91 -2.94 3.09
N LEU A 37 8.11 -2.08 2.08
CA LEU A 37 7.28 -2.08 0.87
C LEU A 37 7.46 -3.37 0.07
N ALA A 38 8.66 -3.95 0.02
CA ALA A 38 8.88 -5.26 -0.58
C ALA A 38 8.11 -6.37 0.16
N ARG A 39 8.06 -6.34 1.50
CA ARG A 39 7.25 -7.27 2.29
C ARG A 39 5.76 -7.18 1.96
N ARG A 40 5.24 -5.98 1.69
CA ARG A 40 3.84 -5.76 1.27
C ARG A 40 3.51 -6.46 -0.07
N ARG A 41 4.50 -6.72 -0.92
CA ARG A 41 4.35 -7.44 -2.20
C ARG A 41 4.41 -8.96 -2.06
N LEU A 42 4.70 -9.49 -0.88
CA LEU A 42 4.71 -10.94 -0.64
C LEU A 42 3.30 -11.54 -0.68
N GLY A 43 3.25 -12.84 -0.98
CA GLY A 43 2.03 -13.67 -0.95
C GLY A 43 1.65 -14.25 -2.31
N TYR A 44 1.44 -15.56 -2.35
CA TYR A 44 0.86 -16.21 -3.53
C TYR A 44 -0.55 -15.67 -3.81
N GLY A 45 -0.91 -15.50 -5.08
CA GLY A 45 -2.19 -14.94 -5.50
C GLY A 45 -2.25 -13.40 -5.52
N ARG A 46 -1.14 -12.71 -5.23
CA ARG A 46 -1.03 -11.27 -5.52
C ARG A 46 -1.01 -11.04 -7.03
N GLY A 47 -1.74 -10.03 -7.49
CA GLY A 47 -1.90 -9.74 -8.92
C GLY A 47 -0.59 -9.37 -9.61
N ALA A 48 -0.54 -9.57 -10.93
CA ALA A 48 0.65 -9.35 -11.76
C ALA A 48 1.26 -7.95 -11.60
N ARG A 49 0.44 -6.92 -11.35
CA ARG A 49 0.89 -5.54 -11.06
C ARG A 49 1.94 -5.48 -9.95
N MET A 50 1.73 -6.21 -8.85
CA MET A 50 2.62 -6.21 -7.69
C MET A 50 3.91 -7.03 -7.90
N ALA A 51 4.00 -7.83 -8.97
CA ALA A 51 5.21 -8.59 -9.29
C ALA A 51 6.29 -7.72 -10.00
N PHE A 52 5.88 -6.65 -10.67
CA PHE A 52 6.76 -5.80 -11.48
C PHE A 52 6.90 -4.36 -10.95
N GLU A 53 5.89 -3.84 -10.23
CA GLU A 53 5.89 -2.48 -9.68
C GLU A 53 6.97 -2.34 -8.58
N ARG A 54 8.03 -1.59 -8.89
CA ARG A 54 9.04 -1.18 -7.90
C ARG A 54 8.65 0.20 -7.38
N ASP A 55 8.21 0.22 -6.13
CA ASP A 55 7.94 1.46 -5.39
C ASP A 55 9.24 2.29 -5.31
N ALA A 56 9.29 3.42 -6.03
CA ALA A 56 10.41 4.35 -5.95
C ALA A 56 10.24 5.24 -4.71
N VAL A 57 11.05 5.01 -3.68
CA VAL A 57 10.95 5.70 -2.39
C VAL A 57 11.85 6.93 -2.37
N SER A 58 11.26 8.09 -2.07
CA SER A 58 12.00 9.33 -1.83
C SER A 58 11.64 9.87 -0.44
N VAL A 59 12.64 10.07 0.42
CA VAL A 59 12.44 10.74 1.72
C VAL A 59 12.62 12.24 1.50
N LEU A 60 11.51 12.97 1.56
CA LEU A 60 11.46 14.39 1.21
C LEU A 60 11.86 15.30 2.38
N SER A 61 11.60 14.88 3.62
CA SER A 61 11.88 15.69 4.81
C SER A 61 12.05 14.85 6.07
N GLY A 62 12.48 15.49 7.16
CA GLY A 62 12.47 14.94 8.52
C GLY A 62 13.54 13.90 8.82
N VAL A 63 14.37 13.51 7.85
CA VAL A 63 15.51 12.60 8.02
C VAL A 63 16.75 13.21 7.36
N ARG A 64 17.88 13.19 8.07
CA ARG A 64 19.19 13.60 7.54
C ARG A 64 20.22 12.54 7.91
N HIS A 65 21.01 12.09 6.93
CA HIS A 65 22.05 11.08 7.10
C HIS A 65 21.55 9.80 7.80
N GLY A 66 20.32 9.37 7.48
CA GLY A 66 19.72 8.18 8.06
C GLY A 66 19.17 8.36 9.49
N VAL A 67 19.07 9.59 9.98
CA VAL A 67 18.59 9.90 11.34
C VAL A 67 17.45 10.91 11.29
N THR A 68 16.38 10.64 12.03
CA THR A 68 15.23 11.55 12.17
C THR A 68 15.60 12.86 12.86
N LEU A 69 15.00 13.96 12.41
CA LEU A 69 15.26 15.32 12.87
C LEU A 69 14.27 15.84 13.92
N GLY A 70 13.23 15.06 14.26
CA GLY A 70 12.16 15.48 15.17
C GLY A 70 11.03 16.30 14.52
N GLY A 71 11.30 16.91 13.36
CA GLY A 71 10.27 17.55 12.53
C GLY A 71 9.42 16.54 11.73
N PRO A 72 8.45 17.02 10.92
CA PRO A 72 7.65 16.15 10.07
C PRO A 72 8.51 15.37 9.07
N ILE A 73 8.25 14.06 8.98
CA ILE A 73 8.91 13.14 8.05
C ILE A 73 7.94 12.89 6.90
N ALA A 74 8.27 13.38 5.71
CA ALA A 74 7.52 13.12 4.48
C ALA A 74 8.25 12.09 3.61
N VAL A 75 7.51 11.09 3.16
CA VAL A 75 7.99 10.03 2.26
C VAL A 75 7.08 9.98 1.05
N GLU A 76 7.66 10.11 -0.13
CA GLU A 76 7.00 9.91 -1.41
C GLU A 76 7.26 8.50 -1.94
N ILE A 77 6.23 7.89 -2.53
CA ILE A 77 6.29 6.59 -3.20
C ILE A 77 5.79 6.78 -4.64
N GLY A 78 6.71 6.84 -5.59
CA GLY A 78 6.40 7.05 -7.00
C GLY A 78 5.55 5.93 -7.60
N ASN A 79 4.66 6.29 -8.53
CA ASN A 79 3.87 5.34 -9.31
C ASN A 79 4.54 5.08 -10.67
N THR A 80 5.05 3.86 -10.87
CA THR A 80 5.74 3.49 -12.13
C THR A 80 4.80 3.48 -13.33
N GLU A 81 3.49 3.36 -13.11
CA GLU A 81 2.48 3.34 -14.17
C GLU A 81 1.95 4.74 -14.50
N TRP A 82 2.43 5.79 -13.83
CA TRP A 82 2.00 7.18 -14.06
C TRP A 82 1.96 7.58 -15.54
N PRO A 83 2.94 7.24 -16.41
CA PRO A 83 2.87 7.60 -17.83
C PRO A 83 1.62 7.09 -18.57
N LYS A 84 0.96 6.02 -18.09
CA LYS A 84 -0.29 5.51 -18.68
C LYS A 84 -1.53 6.28 -18.23
N TRP A 85 -1.39 7.07 -17.17
CA TRP A 85 -2.47 7.73 -16.46
C TRP A 85 -2.32 9.26 -16.43
N GLU A 86 -1.21 9.80 -16.91
CA GLU A 86 -0.85 11.21 -16.73
C GLU A 86 -1.89 12.19 -17.26
N THR A 87 -2.59 11.82 -18.34
CA THR A 87 -3.72 12.60 -18.88
C THR A 87 -5.02 12.38 -18.10
N VAL A 88 -5.39 11.11 -17.83
CA VAL A 88 -6.67 10.75 -17.18
C VAL A 88 -6.72 11.20 -15.72
N MET A 89 -5.57 11.18 -15.05
CA MET A 89 -5.40 11.55 -13.65
C MET A 89 -4.61 12.86 -13.53
N ALA A 90 -4.58 13.67 -14.59
CA ALA A 90 -3.93 14.98 -14.57
C ALA A 90 -4.50 15.83 -13.42
N PRO A 91 -3.64 16.49 -12.62
CA PRO A 91 -4.12 17.41 -11.59
C PRO A 91 -4.67 18.71 -12.19
N ASP A 92 -4.18 19.10 -13.37
CA ASP A 92 -4.59 20.30 -14.09
C ASP A 92 -5.67 19.96 -15.14
N PRO A 93 -6.49 20.94 -15.55
CA PRO A 93 -7.50 20.73 -16.59
C PRO A 93 -6.87 20.22 -17.90
N VAL A 94 -7.55 19.25 -18.53
CA VAL A 94 -7.23 18.74 -19.86
C VAL A 94 -8.37 19.11 -20.80
N ASP A 95 -8.06 19.42 -22.06
CA ASP A 95 -9.09 19.70 -23.07
C ASP A 95 -10.04 18.49 -23.18
N PRO A 96 -11.37 18.68 -23.02
CA PRO A 96 -12.34 17.60 -23.20
C PRO A 96 -12.23 16.86 -24.53
N GLY A 97 -11.78 17.53 -25.61
CA GLY A 97 -11.53 16.91 -26.91
C GLY A 97 -10.41 15.88 -26.88
N GLU A 98 -9.37 16.08 -26.07
CA GLU A 98 -8.27 15.12 -25.88
C GLU A 98 -8.69 13.89 -25.07
N LEU A 99 -9.70 14.06 -24.20
CA LEU A 99 -10.25 13.00 -23.36
C LEU A 99 -11.33 12.17 -24.04
N ALA A 100 -12.00 12.71 -25.06
CA ALA A 100 -13.16 12.11 -25.72
C ALA A 100 -12.86 10.73 -26.32
N ASP A 101 -11.68 10.57 -26.93
CA ASP A 101 -11.26 9.30 -27.55
C ASP A 101 -10.54 8.36 -26.57
N SER A 102 -10.37 8.76 -25.31
CA SER A 102 -9.66 7.96 -24.31
C SER A 102 -10.57 6.89 -23.71
N ALA A 103 -10.42 5.64 -24.19
CA ALA A 103 -11.07 4.48 -23.58
C ALA A 103 -10.78 4.33 -22.07
N ARG A 104 -9.63 4.83 -21.61
CA ARG A 104 -9.23 4.80 -20.19
C ARG A 104 -10.03 5.80 -19.35
N ASN A 105 -10.45 6.91 -19.96
CA ASN A 105 -11.26 7.94 -19.32
C ASN A 105 -12.77 7.64 -19.32
N ALA A 106 -13.20 6.53 -19.93
CA ALA A 106 -14.60 6.15 -19.93
C ALA A 106 -15.18 6.08 -18.50
N PRO A 107 -16.41 6.60 -18.27
CA PRO A 107 -16.97 6.68 -16.93
C PRO A 107 -17.29 5.29 -16.36
N LEU A 108 -17.06 5.11 -15.07
CA LEU A 108 -17.29 3.87 -14.34
C LEU A 108 -18.58 3.99 -13.52
N THR A 109 -19.70 3.63 -14.15
CA THR A 109 -21.05 3.82 -13.59
C THR A 109 -21.64 2.55 -12.95
N ARG A 110 -20.88 1.47 -12.88
CA ARG A 110 -21.33 0.18 -12.31
C ARG A 110 -20.61 -0.09 -10.99
N PRO A 111 -21.17 0.32 -9.84
CA PRO A 111 -20.49 0.18 -8.56
C PRO A 111 -20.34 -1.29 -8.16
N ARG A 112 -19.15 -1.66 -7.68
CA ARG A 112 -18.84 -3.06 -7.31
C ARG A 112 -19.37 -3.37 -5.90
N PRO A 113 -20.11 -4.47 -5.70
CA PRO A 113 -20.48 -4.93 -4.36
C PRO A 113 -19.25 -5.15 -3.48
N GLY A 114 -19.31 -4.69 -2.23
CA GLY A 114 -18.20 -4.77 -1.27
C GLY A 114 -17.11 -3.70 -1.43
N HIS A 115 -17.24 -2.79 -2.40
CA HIS A 115 -16.34 -1.65 -2.58
C HIS A 115 -16.98 -0.32 -2.18
N ALA A 116 -16.16 0.72 -2.07
CA ALA A 116 -16.60 2.07 -1.71
C ALA A 116 -17.41 2.77 -2.81
N ASP A 117 -17.41 2.26 -4.04
CA ASP A 117 -17.92 2.91 -5.25
C ASP A 117 -19.32 3.54 -5.05
N TYR A 118 -20.35 2.74 -4.73
CA TYR A 118 -21.74 3.22 -4.61
C TYR A 118 -21.88 4.29 -3.52
N ALA A 119 -21.46 3.98 -2.29
CA ALA A 119 -21.59 4.90 -1.17
C ALA A 119 -20.78 6.18 -1.38
N GLY A 120 -19.61 6.08 -2.00
CA GLY A 120 -18.77 7.23 -2.34
C GLY A 120 -19.39 8.11 -3.42
N MET A 121 -19.93 7.52 -4.49
CA MET A 121 -20.61 8.25 -5.56
C MET A 121 -21.77 9.06 -4.98
N LEU A 122 -22.64 8.43 -4.18
CA LEU A 122 -23.76 9.11 -3.52
C LEU A 122 -23.28 10.19 -2.53
N LYS A 123 -22.28 9.88 -1.71
CA LYS A 123 -21.78 10.80 -0.66
C LYS A 123 -21.21 12.09 -1.25
N TYR A 124 -20.47 11.99 -2.34
CA TYR A 124 -19.77 13.12 -2.95
C TYR A 124 -20.48 13.69 -4.17
N GLY A 125 -21.60 13.10 -4.59
CA GLY A 125 -22.36 13.53 -5.78
C GLY A 125 -21.64 13.25 -7.09
N PHE A 126 -20.83 12.19 -7.17
CA PHE A 126 -20.14 11.80 -8.41
C PHE A 126 -21.01 10.89 -9.28
N ASP A 127 -20.98 11.15 -10.59
CA ASP A 127 -21.55 10.30 -11.65
C ASP A 127 -20.57 9.22 -12.14
N ASP A 128 -19.28 9.37 -11.86
CA ASP A 128 -18.21 8.39 -12.08
C ASP A 128 -17.65 7.83 -10.76
N ALA A 129 -17.46 6.51 -10.68
CA ALA A 129 -16.82 5.85 -9.54
C ALA A 129 -15.30 6.09 -9.47
N ARG A 130 -14.66 6.58 -10.54
CA ARG A 130 -13.21 6.79 -10.61
C ARG A 130 -12.64 7.62 -9.44
N PRO A 131 -13.12 8.83 -9.14
CA PRO A 131 -12.61 9.61 -8.00
C PRO A 131 -12.74 8.86 -6.66
N VAL A 132 -13.74 7.98 -6.52
CA VAL A 132 -13.93 7.16 -5.31
C VAL A 132 -12.91 6.02 -5.25
N LEU A 133 -12.85 5.20 -6.31
CA LEU A 133 -12.03 3.98 -6.31
C LEU A 133 -10.54 4.30 -6.25
N GLU A 134 -10.13 5.45 -6.82
CA GLU A 134 -8.73 5.85 -6.84
C GLU A 134 -8.18 6.10 -5.45
N ARG A 135 -8.97 6.72 -4.57
CA ARG A 135 -8.57 6.95 -3.18
C ARG A 135 -8.90 5.78 -2.25
N ALA A 136 -10.01 5.06 -2.50
CA ALA A 136 -10.42 3.92 -1.68
C ALA A 136 -9.59 2.65 -1.92
N SER A 137 -8.82 2.60 -3.01
CA SER A 137 -7.96 1.48 -3.36
C SER A 137 -6.94 1.16 -2.27
N ALA A 138 -6.71 -0.14 -2.05
CA ALA A 138 -5.68 -0.63 -1.14
C ALA A 138 -4.24 -0.28 -1.57
N ARG A 139 -4.03 0.39 -2.72
CA ARG A 139 -2.73 0.98 -3.08
C ARG A 139 -2.25 1.96 -2.01
N GLU A 140 -3.15 2.71 -1.39
CA GLU A 140 -2.86 3.66 -0.29
C GLU A 140 -2.12 3.01 0.89
N THR A 141 -2.30 1.70 1.12
CA THR A 141 -1.57 0.98 2.19
C THR A 141 -0.05 1.00 2.03
N ALA A 142 0.49 1.28 0.84
CA ALA A 142 1.92 1.51 0.66
C ALA A 142 2.40 2.74 1.46
N ALA A 143 1.65 3.84 1.44
CA ALA A 143 1.96 5.02 2.26
C ALA A 143 1.91 4.70 3.75
N ARG A 144 0.94 3.89 4.19
CA ARG A 144 0.88 3.42 5.59
C ARG A 144 2.11 2.61 5.98
N VAL A 145 2.57 1.71 5.11
CA VAL A 145 3.78 0.91 5.34
C VAL A 145 5.02 1.80 5.44
N ALA A 146 5.12 2.85 4.62
CA ALA A 146 6.22 3.81 4.73
C ALA A 146 6.24 4.53 6.09
N ALA A 147 5.11 5.08 6.53
CA ALA A 147 5.00 5.70 7.86
C ALA A 147 5.27 4.68 8.99
N ALA A 148 4.73 3.47 8.88
CA ALA A 148 4.91 2.41 9.87
C ALA A 148 6.37 1.92 9.97
N THR A 149 7.17 2.05 8.91
CA THR A 149 8.61 1.75 8.96
C THR A 149 9.31 2.60 10.00
N VAL A 150 9.02 3.90 10.04
CA VAL A 150 9.61 4.83 11.02
C VAL A 150 9.18 4.47 12.44
N ALA A 151 7.89 4.14 12.63
CA ALA A 151 7.38 3.69 13.93
C ALA A 151 8.04 2.37 14.38
N ARG A 152 8.27 1.44 13.44
CA ARG A 152 8.97 0.18 13.70
C ARG A 152 10.43 0.40 14.10
N SER A 153 11.13 1.33 13.44
CA SER A 153 12.49 1.72 13.83
C SER A 153 12.54 2.28 15.25
N PHE A 154 11.60 3.17 15.60
CA PHE A 154 11.47 3.70 16.95
C PHE A 154 11.23 2.60 17.99
N LEU A 155 10.23 1.73 17.77
CA LEU A 155 9.89 0.64 18.70
C LEU A 155 11.09 -0.28 18.96
N ARG A 156 11.83 -0.63 17.91
CA ARG A 156 13.02 -1.47 18.01
C ARG A 156 14.14 -0.79 18.79
N GLN A 157 14.45 0.47 18.46
CA GLN A 157 15.58 1.19 19.05
C GLN A 157 15.32 1.67 20.48
N ALA A 158 14.09 2.13 20.77
CA ALA A 158 13.75 2.67 22.08
C ALA A 158 13.41 1.58 23.10
N LEU A 159 12.79 0.47 22.66
CA LEU A 159 12.18 -0.51 23.56
C LEU A 159 12.57 -1.96 23.26
N GLY A 160 13.37 -2.22 22.22
CA GLY A 160 13.68 -3.59 21.79
C GLY A 160 12.46 -4.36 21.26
N VAL A 161 11.39 -3.66 20.86
CA VAL A 161 10.14 -4.29 20.41
C VAL A 161 10.23 -4.68 18.93
N GLU A 162 9.91 -5.93 18.63
CA GLU A 162 9.77 -6.46 17.28
C GLU A 162 8.30 -6.70 16.92
N VAL A 163 7.91 -6.30 15.70
CA VAL A 163 6.56 -6.48 15.17
C VAL A 163 6.58 -7.38 13.95
N LEU A 164 5.75 -8.43 13.98
CA LEU A 164 5.62 -9.43 12.93
C LEU A 164 4.15 -9.82 12.72
N SER A 165 3.88 -10.58 11.66
CA SER A 165 2.55 -11.11 11.37
C SER A 165 2.66 -12.47 10.69
N HIS A 166 1.67 -13.33 10.92
CA HIS A 166 1.49 -14.58 10.18
C HIS A 166 0.02 -14.80 9.86
N VAL A 167 -0.25 -15.63 8.86
CA VAL A 167 -1.62 -15.93 8.41
C VAL A 167 -2.13 -17.15 9.18
N ILE A 168 -3.30 -17.00 9.82
CA ILE A 168 -3.97 -18.11 10.53
C ILE A 168 -4.82 -18.97 9.58
N ALA A 169 -5.53 -18.35 8.64
CA ALA A 169 -6.37 -19.06 7.66
C ALA A 169 -6.55 -18.24 6.37
N ILE A 170 -6.77 -18.92 5.24
CA ILE A 170 -7.18 -18.33 3.96
C ILE A 170 -8.35 -19.16 3.39
N GLY A 171 -9.48 -18.51 3.13
CA GLY A 171 -10.67 -19.20 2.63
C GLY A 171 -11.14 -20.28 3.61
N PRO A 172 -11.52 -21.48 3.14
CA PRO A 172 -12.01 -22.56 3.99
C PRO A 172 -10.89 -23.47 4.57
N SER A 173 -9.64 -23.01 4.61
CA SER A 173 -8.55 -23.79 5.20
C SER A 173 -8.77 -24.02 6.70
N ALA A 174 -8.35 -25.17 7.24
CA ALA A 174 -8.22 -25.34 8.68
C ALA A 174 -7.28 -24.26 9.27
N PRO A 175 -7.64 -23.63 10.40
CA PRO A 175 -6.77 -22.65 11.06
C PRO A 175 -5.42 -23.24 11.46
N TYR A 176 -4.38 -22.39 11.44
CA TYR A 176 -3.07 -22.75 11.98
C TYR A 176 -3.12 -22.84 13.51
N GLU A 177 -2.74 -24.00 14.05
CA GLU A 177 -2.71 -24.29 15.50
C GLU A 177 -1.29 -24.47 16.07
N GLY A 178 -0.26 -24.22 15.25
CA GLY A 178 1.14 -24.31 15.70
C GLY A 178 1.57 -23.12 16.56
N PRO A 179 2.79 -23.14 17.11
CA PRO A 179 3.31 -22.03 17.90
C PRO A 179 3.42 -20.75 17.05
N PRO A 180 3.14 -19.56 17.63
CA PRO A 180 3.31 -18.31 16.91
C PRO A 180 4.79 -18.11 16.55
N PRO A 181 5.09 -17.49 15.41
CA PRO A 181 6.47 -17.26 15.03
C PRO A 181 7.15 -16.23 15.92
N GLY A 182 8.44 -16.45 16.16
CA GLY A 182 9.30 -15.52 16.90
C GLY A 182 10.19 -14.67 15.98
N PRO A 183 10.88 -13.67 16.55
CA PRO A 183 11.96 -12.97 15.85
C PRO A 183 13.02 -13.97 15.36
N GLY A 184 13.37 -13.95 14.07
CA GLY A 184 14.41 -14.83 13.50
C GLY A 184 13.95 -16.23 13.08
N THR A 185 12.70 -16.63 13.32
CA THR A 185 12.22 -17.99 13.01
C THR A 185 11.72 -18.19 11.57
N TRP A 186 11.89 -17.19 10.68
CA TRP A 186 11.41 -17.26 9.30
C TRP A 186 12.55 -17.25 8.27
N PRO A 187 12.53 -18.15 7.27
CA PRO A 187 13.23 -17.92 6.02
C PRO A 187 12.66 -16.65 5.39
N ARG A 188 13.52 -15.73 4.92
CA ARG A 188 13.17 -14.42 4.33
C ARG A 188 12.18 -14.49 3.13
N SER A 189 11.81 -15.69 2.68
CA SER A 189 10.85 -15.94 1.62
C SER A 189 10.21 -17.33 1.78
N THR A 190 9.11 -17.44 2.53
CA THR A 190 8.26 -18.65 2.43
C THR A 190 6.87 -18.21 1.97
N PRO A 191 6.42 -18.61 0.77
CA PRO A 191 5.04 -18.37 0.36
C PRO A 191 4.11 -19.03 1.38
N ALA A 192 2.97 -18.39 1.68
CA ALA A 192 1.87 -19.05 2.36
C ALA A 192 1.56 -20.34 1.61
N ARG A 193 1.88 -21.50 2.20
CA ARG A 193 1.54 -22.80 1.61
C ARG A 193 0.01 -22.86 1.60
N SER A 194 -0.61 -22.83 0.42
CA SER A 194 -2.03 -23.16 0.34
C SER A 194 -2.17 -24.59 0.85
N ALA A 195 -2.99 -24.79 1.90
CA ALA A 195 -3.44 -26.13 2.24
C ALA A 195 -3.96 -26.77 0.95
N ARG A 196 -3.41 -27.93 0.58
CA ARG A 196 -3.90 -28.70 -0.57
C ARG A 196 -5.40 -28.89 -0.38
N THR A 197 -6.22 -28.17 -1.12
CA THR A 197 -7.63 -28.53 -1.29
C THR A 197 -7.62 -29.94 -1.85
N THR A 198 -8.03 -30.91 -1.05
CA THR A 198 -8.38 -32.24 -1.52
C THR A 198 -9.40 -32.03 -2.65
N ARG A 199 -8.96 -32.28 -3.90
CA ARG A 199 -9.86 -32.28 -5.05
C ARG A 199 -10.97 -33.29 -4.73
N ARG A 200 -12.19 -32.81 -4.51
CA ARG A 200 -13.38 -33.69 -4.59
C ARG A 200 -13.36 -34.34 -5.98
N PRO A 201 -13.50 -35.67 -6.09
CA PRO A 201 -13.57 -36.32 -7.38
C PRO A 201 -14.80 -35.81 -8.12
N LYS A 202 -14.64 -35.48 -9.41
CA LYS A 202 -15.77 -35.21 -10.30
C LYS A 202 -16.67 -36.44 -10.26
N ARG A 203 -17.90 -36.29 -9.78
CA ARG A 203 -18.97 -37.27 -10.06
C ARG A 203 -19.24 -37.22 -11.55
N ARG A 204 -19.26 -38.40 -12.17
CA ARG A 204 -19.64 -38.63 -13.57
C ARG A 204 -21.11 -38.28 -13.77
#